data_AF-A0A917XGV5-F1
#
_entry.id   AF-A0A917XGV5-F1
#
_cell.length_a   1.000
_cell.length_b   1.000
_cell.length_c   1.000
_cell.angle_alpha   90.00
_cell.angle_beta   90.00
_cell.angle_gamma   90.00
#
_symmetry.space_group_name_H-M   'P 1'
#
loop_
_entity.id
_entity.type
_entity.pdbx_description
1 polymer ?
#
loop_
_entity_poly.entity_id
_entity_poly.type
_entity_poly.pdbx_seq_one_letter_code
_entity_poly.pdbx_strand_id
1 'polypeptide(L)'
;MKPATRFRLAATVLSLLCALLAVQPPAAAASYAKITGSGSTWSSNAVQQWVRNVKANYGMTVNFTANGSSQGREQFKNNTVDFAVSEIPYGLKEQGVTDTPPSRGYAYMPIVAGGTAFMYNLKINGRSVTNLRLSGDVVTKIFTGRITRWNDPAIAADNPGLNMPARAIVPVVRSDGSGTSAQFTLWMSKQYGALWADYCSRTGRGSGNCGMTSNYPLLSGSTMIAKSGSLGVSGHVRQPSGEGAITYVEYSYAKNTGFPVAKVLNKDGYYVEPTAASVAVALTKAAINENASSVNYLTQILDGVYTNADARTYPLSSYSYMILPTKVESGFTTAKGNSLGTFGRYFLCDGQQQADDLGYSPLPKNLVQAGFDQLRKVPGAPTSSIDINTCRNPTFSGGVNTLIKNAPYPKSCDKKGPTQCTTGTAGAAGTDTPVKPGATGGSSSGGSGSSSGGSSSGGSSATGGSGTGGTDTNGDGKPDASAGAAAGGTSGGTVDPDTGEVVSGDGAGTGDTNVAANPVALASDNGLGMRGALMALSAVLLVAVVVGPPLTARLLAGRPRRRKGEL
;
A
#
# COMPACT_ATOMS: atom_id res chain seq x y z
N MET A 1 17.85 32.34 67.00
CA MET A 1 17.40 33.05 65.76
C MET A 1 15.88 33.04 65.71
N LYS A 2 15.24 34.21 65.59
CA LYS A 2 13.78 34.38 65.68
C LYS A 2 13.05 33.71 64.49
N PRO A 3 11.82 33.19 64.67
CA PRO A 3 11.06 32.49 63.62
C PRO A 3 10.72 33.36 62.40
N ALA A 4 10.81 34.69 62.52
CA ALA A 4 10.62 35.63 61.41
C ALA A 4 11.70 35.56 60.32
N THR A 5 12.91 35.05 60.63
CA THR A 5 14.03 35.01 59.67
C THR A 5 13.95 33.79 58.74
N ARG A 6 13.35 32.67 59.21
CA ARG A 6 13.18 31.44 58.41
C ARG A 6 12.12 31.59 57.32
N PHE A 7 11.07 32.38 57.58
CA PHE A 7 10.02 32.68 56.60
C PHE A 7 10.53 33.58 55.44
N ARG A 8 11.46 34.49 55.72
CA ARG A 8 12.05 35.37 54.70
C ARG A 8 13.02 34.66 53.77
N LEU A 9 13.76 33.65 54.27
CA LEU A 9 14.61 32.80 53.42
C LEU A 9 13.78 31.84 52.55
N ALA A 10 12.71 31.25 53.08
CA ALA A 10 11.83 30.37 52.29
C ALA A 10 11.11 31.14 51.16
N ALA A 11 10.64 32.36 51.43
CA ALA A 11 9.99 33.20 50.42
C ALA A 11 10.96 33.67 49.32
N THR A 12 12.22 33.94 49.64
CA THR A 12 13.24 34.35 48.64
C THR A 12 13.70 33.17 47.78
N VAL A 13 13.88 31.98 48.36
CA VAL A 13 14.20 30.75 47.59
C VAL A 13 13.04 30.36 46.66
N LEU A 14 11.79 30.47 47.10
CA LEU A 14 10.62 30.18 46.25
C LEU A 14 10.45 31.20 45.11
N SER A 15 10.80 32.47 45.36
CA SER A 15 10.77 33.53 44.34
C SER A 15 11.87 33.32 43.28
N LEU A 16 13.06 32.89 43.69
CA LEU A 16 14.16 32.53 42.78
C LEU A 16 13.84 31.26 41.97
N LEU A 17 13.18 30.26 42.57
CA LEU A 17 12.77 29.04 41.87
C LEU A 17 11.65 29.30 40.84
N CYS A 18 10.70 30.20 41.15
CA CYS A 18 9.70 30.66 40.18
C CYS A 18 10.30 31.51 39.04
N ALA A 19 11.34 32.30 39.31
CA ALA A 19 12.04 33.06 38.26
C ALA A 19 12.85 32.14 37.33
N LEU A 20 13.39 31.03 37.84
CA LEU A 20 14.10 30.01 37.05
C LEU A 20 13.15 29.14 36.19
N LEU A 21 11.87 29.01 36.57
CA LEU A 21 10.84 28.32 35.77
C LEU A 21 10.23 29.21 34.68
N ALA A 22 10.39 30.53 34.74
CA ALA A 22 9.83 31.48 33.78
C ALA A 22 10.72 31.72 32.53
N VAL A 23 11.94 31.17 32.50
CA VAL A 23 12.87 31.25 31.36
C VAL A 23 13.05 29.86 30.75
N GLN A 24 11.96 29.20 30.40
CA GLN A 24 12.03 28.15 29.39
C GLN A 24 11.99 28.85 28.03
N PRO A 25 13.04 28.75 27.18
CA PRO A 25 12.92 29.24 25.81
C PRO A 25 11.67 28.58 25.20
N PRO A 26 10.81 29.31 24.48
CA PRO A 26 9.66 28.71 23.84
C PRO A 26 10.14 27.50 23.05
N ALA A 27 9.56 26.33 23.29
CA ALA A 27 9.83 25.15 22.49
C ALA A 27 9.60 25.58 21.02
N ALA A 28 10.68 25.73 20.26
CA ALA A 28 10.60 26.14 18.88
C ALA A 28 9.88 25.01 18.15
N ALA A 29 8.57 25.17 17.92
CA ALA A 29 7.84 24.27 17.04
C ALA A 29 8.61 24.24 15.71
N ALA A 30 9.04 23.05 15.28
CA ALA A 30 9.75 22.90 14.03
C ALA A 30 8.90 23.53 12.92
N SER A 31 9.39 24.63 12.34
CA SER A 31 8.67 25.33 11.30
C SER A 31 8.91 24.61 9.98
N TYR A 32 7.87 23.94 9.48
CA TYR A 32 7.90 23.28 8.18
C TYR A 32 7.38 24.22 7.09
N ALA A 33 8.22 24.49 6.09
CA ALA A 33 7.77 25.19 4.90
C ALA A 33 6.68 24.40 4.17
N LYS A 34 5.69 25.10 3.61
CA LYS A 34 4.67 24.47 2.76
C LYS A 34 5.33 23.88 1.51
N ILE A 35 4.98 22.64 1.20
CA ILE A 35 5.36 21.98 -0.05
C ILE A 35 4.13 21.62 -0.86
N THR A 36 4.25 21.69 -2.18
CA THR A 36 3.18 21.36 -3.13
C THR A 36 3.67 20.30 -4.11
N GLY A 37 2.84 19.30 -4.38
CA GLY A 37 3.11 18.28 -5.38
C GLY A 37 1.90 17.95 -6.23
N SER A 38 2.13 17.21 -7.30
CA SER A 38 1.08 16.81 -8.23
C SER A 38 1.39 15.49 -8.92
N GLY A 39 0.35 14.82 -9.42
CA GLY A 39 0.51 13.74 -10.40
C GLY A 39 -0.43 12.58 -10.17
N SER A 40 0.16 11.41 -9.98
CA SER A 40 -0.49 10.11 -10.04
C SER A 40 -1.78 10.00 -9.22
N THR A 41 -2.87 9.64 -9.93
CA THR A 41 -4.08 9.14 -9.28
C THR A 41 -3.95 7.69 -8.83
N TRP A 42 -2.92 6.95 -9.28
CA TRP A 42 -2.67 5.59 -8.81
C TRP A 42 -2.17 5.60 -7.35
N SER A 43 -1.26 6.51 -7.01
CA SER A 43 -0.72 6.64 -5.63
C SER A 43 -1.57 7.52 -4.70
N SER A 44 -2.61 8.17 -5.23
CA SER A 44 -3.26 9.28 -4.54
C SER A 44 -3.91 8.88 -3.21
N ASN A 45 -4.45 7.67 -3.07
CA ASN A 45 -5.12 7.29 -1.81
C ASN A 45 -4.09 7.16 -0.67
N ALA A 46 -2.90 6.60 -0.94
CA ALA A 46 -1.78 6.58 0.00
C ALA A 46 -1.25 7.98 0.31
N VAL A 47 -0.94 8.77 -0.73
CA VAL A 47 -0.39 10.13 -0.58
C VAL A 47 -1.33 11.01 0.26
N GLN A 48 -2.63 10.98 -0.02
CA GLN A 48 -3.62 11.77 0.72
C GLN A 48 -3.74 11.32 2.19
N GLN A 49 -3.60 10.02 2.48
CA GLN A 49 -3.54 9.55 3.86
C GLN A 49 -2.31 10.09 4.57
N TRP A 50 -1.13 10.03 3.95
CA TRP A 50 0.10 10.54 4.55
C TRP A 50 0.08 12.05 4.74
N VAL A 51 -0.49 12.81 3.80
CA VAL A 51 -0.71 14.26 3.93
C VAL A 51 -1.52 14.56 5.20
N ARG A 52 -2.61 13.83 5.45
CA ARG A 52 -3.39 13.97 6.69
C ARG A 52 -2.57 13.64 7.93
N ASN A 53 -1.82 12.55 7.87
CA ASN A 53 -1.02 12.09 9.02
C ASN A 53 0.08 13.10 9.38
N VAL A 54 0.82 13.63 8.41
CA VAL A 54 1.88 14.62 8.71
C VAL A 54 1.33 15.97 9.15
N LYS A 55 0.12 16.34 8.69
CA LYS A 55 -0.58 17.51 9.22
C LYS A 55 -0.91 17.33 10.70
N ALA A 56 -1.45 16.17 11.07
CA ALA A 56 -1.82 15.85 12.44
C ALA A 56 -0.59 15.68 13.37
N ASN A 57 0.45 14.98 12.90
CA ASN A 57 1.59 14.60 13.72
C ASN A 57 2.66 15.70 13.84
N TYR A 58 2.85 16.50 12.79
CA TYR A 58 3.96 17.45 12.69
C TYR A 58 3.52 18.89 12.39
N GLY A 59 2.23 19.13 12.15
CA GLY A 59 1.73 20.44 11.72
C GLY A 59 2.09 20.80 10.26
N MET A 60 2.70 19.88 9.52
CA MET A 60 3.17 20.09 8.14
C MET A 60 2.02 20.41 7.19
N THR A 61 2.27 21.29 6.22
CA THR A 61 1.31 21.57 5.15
C THR A 61 1.86 21.04 3.83
N VAL A 62 1.28 19.94 3.37
CA VAL A 62 1.59 19.30 2.09
C VAL A 62 0.34 19.41 1.21
N ASN A 63 0.46 20.11 0.08
CA ASN A 63 -0.61 20.18 -0.92
C ASN A 63 -0.34 19.15 -2.01
N PHE A 64 -1.29 18.26 -2.31
CA PHE A 64 -1.15 17.31 -3.41
C PHE A 64 -2.35 17.33 -4.35
N THR A 65 -2.09 17.55 -5.65
CA THR A 65 -3.11 17.53 -6.70
C THR A 65 -2.99 16.27 -7.55
N ALA A 66 -3.95 15.37 -7.40
CA ALA A 66 -4.03 14.13 -8.17
C ALA A 66 -4.73 14.38 -9.53
N ASN A 67 -3.95 14.51 -10.59
CA ASN A 67 -4.40 14.91 -11.94
C ASN A 67 -3.76 14.08 -13.07
N GLY A 68 -3.07 13.00 -12.74
CA GLY A 68 -2.42 12.11 -13.70
C GLY A 68 -0.91 12.28 -13.72
N SER A 69 -0.20 11.16 -13.92
CA SER A 69 1.26 11.06 -13.79
C SER A 69 1.99 11.94 -14.81
N SER A 70 1.48 12.08 -16.03
CA SER A 70 2.07 13.00 -17.03
C SER A 70 1.89 14.46 -16.68
N GLN A 71 0.73 14.85 -16.15
CA GLN A 71 0.51 16.24 -15.72
C GLN A 71 1.39 16.63 -14.53
N GLY A 72 1.56 15.72 -13.56
CA GLY A 72 2.46 15.94 -12.43
C GLY A 72 3.91 16.13 -12.88
N ARG A 73 4.39 15.27 -13.80
CA ARG A 73 5.73 15.41 -14.41
C ARG A 73 5.90 16.73 -15.14
N GLU A 74 4.94 17.13 -15.96
CA GLU A 74 4.98 18.41 -16.65
C GLU A 74 5.06 19.59 -15.66
N GLN A 75 4.27 19.57 -14.60
CA GLN A 75 4.29 20.62 -13.57
C GLN A 75 5.62 20.65 -12.80
N PHE A 76 6.21 19.49 -12.50
CA PHE A 76 7.53 19.42 -11.87
C PHE A 76 8.61 19.93 -12.82
N LYS A 77 8.55 19.54 -14.10
CA LYS A 77 9.48 19.99 -15.14
C LYS A 77 9.47 21.52 -15.28
N ASN A 78 8.30 22.12 -15.18
CA ASN A 78 8.08 23.56 -15.30
C ASN A 78 8.16 24.32 -13.96
N ASN A 79 8.73 23.73 -12.91
CA ASN A 79 8.90 24.36 -11.58
C ASN A 79 7.61 24.91 -10.95
N THR A 80 6.45 24.36 -11.33
CA THR A 80 5.14 24.74 -10.78
C THR A 80 4.85 24.05 -9.44
N VAL A 81 5.49 22.91 -9.20
CA VAL A 81 5.38 22.12 -7.96
C VAL A 81 6.75 21.70 -7.45
N ASP A 82 6.85 21.45 -6.14
CA ASP A 82 8.09 21.07 -5.46
C ASP A 82 8.47 19.61 -5.72
N PHE A 83 7.48 18.73 -5.90
CA PHE A 83 7.67 17.31 -6.22
C PHE A 83 6.54 16.81 -7.14
N ALA A 84 6.79 15.72 -7.87
CA ALA A 84 5.73 15.01 -8.60
C ALA A 84 5.65 13.56 -8.16
N VAL A 85 4.50 12.92 -8.38
CA VAL A 85 4.34 11.47 -8.21
C VAL A 85 3.94 10.87 -9.54
N SER A 86 4.68 9.85 -10.01
CA SER A 86 4.49 9.27 -11.32
C SER A 86 4.97 7.82 -11.38
N GLU A 87 4.30 7.00 -12.17
CA GLU A 87 4.72 5.66 -12.59
C GLU A 87 5.34 5.67 -14.00
N ILE A 88 5.35 6.83 -14.63
CA ILE A 88 5.89 7.10 -15.97
C ILE A 88 7.25 7.80 -15.80
N PRO A 89 8.34 7.29 -16.38
CA PRO A 89 9.60 8.02 -16.43
C PRO A 89 9.58 9.11 -17.52
N TYR A 90 10.52 10.07 -17.46
CA TYR A 90 10.82 10.93 -18.61
C TYR A 90 11.46 10.10 -19.72
N GLY A 91 11.53 10.65 -20.92
CA GLY A 91 12.05 9.98 -22.11
C GLY A 91 11.03 9.12 -22.84
N LEU A 92 9.80 8.98 -22.32
CA LEU A 92 8.72 8.31 -23.04
C LEU A 92 8.41 9.08 -24.33
N LYS A 93 8.44 8.37 -25.47
CA LYS A 93 8.08 8.89 -26.77
C LYS A 93 6.69 8.42 -27.16
N GLU A 94 5.75 9.34 -27.32
CA GLU A 94 4.39 9.04 -27.76
C GLU A 94 3.98 10.01 -28.87
N GLN A 95 3.34 9.48 -29.92
CA GLN A 95 2.81 10.28 -31.03
C GLN A 95 3.87 11.21 -31.66
N GLY A 96 5.12 10.76 -31.72
CA GLY A 96 6.24 11.54 -32.27
C GLY A 96 6.88 12.53 -31.29
N VAL A 97 6.27 12.78 -30.13
CA VAL A 97 6.79 13.70 -29.10
C VAL A 97 7.53 12.92 -28.03
N THR A 98 8.76 13.33 -27.72
CA THR A 98 9.52 12.78 -26.59
C THR A 98 9.35 13.70 -25.40
N ASP A 99 8.91 13.15 -24.28
CA ASP A 99 8.81 13.91 -23.04
C ASP A 99 10.19 14.05 -22.39
N THR A 100 10.84 15.18 -22.65
CA THR A 100 12.19 15.44 -22.15
C THR A 100 12.21 15.64 -20.63
N PRO A 101 13.29 15.21 -19.94
CA PRO A 101 13.46 15.48 -18.53
C PRO A 101 13.66 16.99 -18.26
N PRO A 102 13.45 17.45 -17.01
CA PRO A 102 13.81 18.81 -16.64
C PRO A 102 15.30 19.08 -16.82
N SER A 103 15.63 20.33 -17.13
CA SER A 103 17.03 20.80 -17.18
C SER A 103 17.70 20.89 -15.80
N ARG A 104 16.91 20.82 -14.71
CA ARG A 104 17.37 20.84 -13.33
C ARG A 104 17.68 19.44 -12.80
N GLY A 105 18.46 19.38 -11.72
CA GLY A 105 18.78 18.12 -11.05
C GLY A 105 17.54 17.50 -10.41
N TYR A 106 17.27 16.23 -10.71
CA TYR A 106 16.16 15.47 -10.14
C TYR A 106 16.56 14.02 -9.85
N ALA A 107 15.74 13.31 -9.08
CA ALA A 107 15.85 11.88 -8.84
C ALA A 107 14.46 11.21 -8.78
N TYR A 108 14.40 9.92 -9.10
CA TYR A 108 13.22 9.08 -8.84
C TYR A 108 13.39 8.33 -7.52
N MET A 109 12.37 8.40 -6.66
CA MET A 109 12.38 7.76 -5.35
C MET A 109 11.13 6.88 -5.19
N PRO A 110 11.24 5.56 -4.94
CA PRO A 110 10.08 4.73 -4.63
C PRO A 110 9.26 5.30 -3.48
N ILE A 111 7.92 5.20 -3.52
CA ILE A 111 7.07 5.67 -2.40
C ILE A 111 6.10 4.62 -1.86
N VAL A 112 5.47 3.84 -2.74
CA VAL A 112 4.47 2.83 -2.37
C VAL A 112 4.41 1.76 -3.45
N ALA A 113 4.14 0.53 -3.04
CA ALA A 113 3.86 -0.59 -3.92
C ALA A 113 2.36 -0.87 -4.00
N GLY A 114 1.93 -1.50 -5.08
CA GLY A 114 0.53 -1.83 -5.30
C GLY A 114 0.34 -2.75 -6.49
N GLY A 115 -0.86 -3.31 -6.61
CA GLY A 115 -1.26 -4.10 -7.77
C GLY A 115 -2.25 -3.33 -8.64
N THR A 116 -1.97 -3.25 -9.94
CA THR A 116 -2.97 -2.76 -10.89
C THR A 116 -4.04 -3.84 -11.05
N ALA A 117 -5.22 -3.57 -10.48
CA ALA A 117 -6.32 -4.49 -10.33
C ALA A 117 -7.39 -4.30 -11.41
N PHE A 118 -8.11 -5.38 -11.72
CA PHE A 118 -9.18 -5.37 -12.73
C PHE A 118 -10.55 -5.32 -12.06
N MET A 119 -11.00 -4.11 -11.71
CA MET A 119 -12.33 -3.89 -11.15
C MET A 119 -13.40 -4.08 -12.23
N TYR A 120 -14.48 -4.80 -11.92
CA TYR A 120 -15.52 -5.13 -12.89
C TYR A 120 -16.92 -5.07 -12.27
N ASN A 121 -17.93 -5.00 -13.14
CA ASN A 121 -19.34 -5.08 -12.79
C ASN A 121 -20.00 -6.10 -13.71
N LEU A 122 -20.32 -7.27 -13.18
CA LEU A 122 -20.89 -8.38 -13.93
C LEU A 122 -21.94 -9.07 -13.08
N LYS A 123 -23.06 -9.45 -13.68
CA LYS A 123 -24.11 -10.22 -13.03
C LYS A 123 -24.38 -11.51 -13.80
N ILE A 124 -24.71 -12.56 -13.06
CA ILE A 124 -25.26 -13.81 -13.58
C ILE A 124 -26.61 -14.00 -12.89
N ASN A 125 -27.68 -14.13 -13.67
CA ASN A 125 -29.05 -14.30 -13.16
C ASN A 125 -29.44 -13.23 -12.11
N GLY A 126 -29.08 -11.97 -12.37
CA GLY A 126 -29.37 -10.85 -11.48
C GLY A 126 -28.47 -10.69 -10.26
N ARG A 127 -27.56 -11.64 -9.99
CA ARG A 127 -26.63 -11.59 -8.85
C ARG A 127 -25.22 -11.19 -9.29
N SER A 128 -24.57 -10.32 -8.52
CA SER A 128 -23.19 -9.89 -8.79
C SER A 128 -22.21 -11.04 -8.73
N VAL A 129 -21.30 -11.08 -9.71
CA VAL A 129 -20.12 -11.96 -9.70
C VAL A 129 -19.02 -11.27 -8.90
N THR A 130 -18.42 -11.98 -7.96
CA THR A 130 -17.43 -11.45 -7.00
C THR A 130 -16.11 -12.23 -7.00
N ASN A 131 -16.06 -13.37 -7.70
CA ASN A 131 -14.95 -14.33 -7.72
C ASN A 131 -14.37 -14.58 -9.13
N LEU A 132 -14.48 -13.59 -10.04
CA LEU A 132 -14.03 -13.72 -11.42
C LEU A 132 -12.53 -14.00 -11.50
N ARG A 133 -12.16 -14.89 -12.43
CA ARG A 133 -10.78 -15.25 -12.77
C ARG A 133 -10.48 -14.86 -14.19
N LEU A 134 -9.30 -14.29 -14.43
CA LEU A 134 -8.84 -13.99 -15.79
C LEU A 134 -7.35 -14.33 -15.90
N SER A 135 -6.97 -15.05 -16.95
CA SER A 135 -5.58 -15.17 -17.36
C SER A 135 -5.10 -13.88 -18.01
N GLY A 136 -3.79 -13.64 -17.98
CA GLY A 136 -3.28 -12.40 -18.56
C GLY A 136 -3.48 -12.29 -20.08
N ASP A 137 -3.56 -13.43 -20.79
CA ASP A 137 -3.94 -13.49 -22.21
C ASP A 137 -5.39 -13.03 -22.42
N VAL A 138 -6.33 -13.51 -21.59
CA VAL A 138 -7.73 -13.08 -21.63
C VAL A 138 -7.87 -11.60 -21.29
N VAL A 139 -7.19 -11.12 -20.24
CA VAL A 139 -7.15 -9.69 -19.89
C VAL A 139 -6.67 -8.87 -21.10
N THR A 140 -5.55 -9.25 -21.70
CA THR A 140 -5.00 -8.54 -22.88
C THR A 140 -6.01 -8.54 -24.01
N LYS A 141 -6.62 -9.69 -24.35
CA LYS A 141 -7.61 -9.79 -25.43
C LYS A 141 -8.86 -8.96 -25.17
N ILE A 142 -9.33 -8.83 -23.93
CA ILE A 142 -10.44 -7.93 -23.56
C ILE A 142 -10.05 -6.48 -23.89
N PHE A 143 -8.89 -6.05 -23.40
CA PHE A 143 -8.45 -4.66 -23.52
C PHE A 143 -7.89 -4.29 -24.91
N THR A 144 -7.60 -5.27 -25.77
CA THR A 144 -7.29 -5.07 -27.20
C THR A 144 -8.50 -5.27 -28.13
N GLY A 145 -9.69 -5.49 -27.56
CA GLY A 145 -10.95 -5.69 -28.31
C GLY A 145 -11.01 -6.98 -29.13
N ARG A 146 -10.22 -8.00 -28.76
CA ARG A 146 -10.25 -9.34 -29.36
C ARG A 146 -11.30 -10.24 -28.72
N ILE A 147 -11.57 -10.06 -27.42
CA ILE A 147 -12.71 -10.66 -26.71
C ILE A 147 -13.71 -9.54 -26.39
N THR A 148 -14.95 -9.68 -26.85
CA THR A 148 -15.97 -8.62 -26.76
C THR A 148 -17.23 -9.03 -25.99
N ARG A 149 -17.33 -10.29 -25.55
CA ARG A 149 -18.46 -10.80 -24.76
C ARG A 149 -17.98 -11.66 -23.59
N TRP A 150 -18.70 -11.60 -22.48
CA TRP A 150 -18.36 -12.30 -21.25
C TRP A 150 -18.47 -13.83 -21.34
N ASN A 151 -19.29 -14.35 -22.26
CA ASN A 151 -19.41 -15.79 -22.53
C ASN A 151 -18.39 -16.31 -23.54
N ASP A 152 -17.35 -15.56 -23.87
CA ASP A 152 -16.27 -16.04 -24.72
C ASP A 152 -15.66 -17.34 -24.17
N PRO A 153 -15.37 -18.35 -25.01
CA PRO A 153 -14.81 -19.63 -24.56
C PRO A 153 -13.54 -19.51 -23.71
N ALA A 154 -12.69 -18.51 -23.96
CA ALA A 154 -11.47 -18.31 -23.18
C ALA A 154 -11.78 -17.80 -21.76
N ILE A 155 -12.78 -16.92 -21.60
CA ILE A 155 -13.24 -16.49 -20.27
C ILE A 155 -13.92 -17.65 -19.53
N ALA A 156 -14.75 -18.44 -20.23
CA ALA A 156 -15.40 -19.61 -19.67
C ALA A 156 -14.37 -20.67 -19.20
N ALA A 157 -13.27 -20.84 -19.93
CA ALA A 157 -12.17 -21.74 -19.54
C ALA A 157 -11.46 -21.29 -18.25
N ASP A 158 -11.32 -19.98 -18.02
CA ASP A 158 -10.80 -19.44 -16.75
C ASP A 158 -11.83 -19.54 -15.60
N ASN A 159 -13.12 -19.71 -15.91
CA ASN A 159 -14.23 -19.70 -14.96
C ASN A 159 -15.18 -20.91 -15.11
N PRO A 160 -14.69 -22.16 -14.98
CA PRO A 160 -15.50 -23.36 -15.22
C PRO A 160 -16.71 -23.48 -14.27
N GLY A 161 -16.62 -22.87 -13.08
CA GLY A 161 -17.70 -22.81 -12.10
C GLY A 161 -18.80 -21.81 -12.41
N LEU A 162 -18.65 -20.95 -13.43
CA LEU A 162 -19.60 -19.86 -13.73
C LEU A 162 -20.35 -20.10 -15.05
N ASN A 163 -21.65 -19.81 -15.07
CA ASN A 163 -22.45 -19.75 -16.30
C ASN A 163 -22.33 -18.35 -16.89
N MET A 164 -21.25 -18.13 -17.66
CA MET A 164 -20.92 -16.81 -18.18
C MET A 164 -22.05 -16.26 -19.09
N PRO A 165 -22.50 -15.02 -18.86
CA PRO A 165 -23.64 -14.47 -19.59
C PRO A 165 -23.21 -13.97 -20.96
N ALA A 166 -24.12 -13.98 -21.95
CA ALA A 166 -23.90 -13.40 -23.28
C ALA A 166 -23.92 -11.85 -23.28
N ARG A 167 -23.33 -11.24 -22.25
CA ARG A 167 -23.24 -9.79 -22.04
C ARG A 167 -22.03 -9.23 -22.80
N ALA A 168 -22.22 -8.11 -23.50
CA ALA A 168 -21.11 -7.39 -24.12
C ALA A 168 -20.14 -6.87 -23.04
N ILE A 169 -18.84 -6.95 -23.32
CA ILE A 169 -17.81 -6.37 -22.46
C ILE A 169 -17.65 -4.89 -22.81
N VAL A 170 -17.55 -4.06 -21.78
CA VAL A 170 -17.31 -2.62 -21.90
C VAL A 170 -15.99 -2.30 -21.19
N PRO A 171 -14.84 -2.32 -21.89
CA PRO A 171 -13.58 -1.89 -21.29
C PRO A 171 -13.63 -0.39 -21.00
N VAL A 172 -13.33 -0.01 -19.76
CA VAL A 172 -13.26 1.40 -19.32
C VAL A 172 -11.80 1.74 -19.09
N VAL A 173 -11.27 2.64 -19.90
CA VAL A 173 -9.85 2.97 -19.96
C VAL A 173 -9.62 4.44 -19.58
N ARG A 174 -8.36 4.78 -19.32
CA ARG A 174 -7.99 6.14 -18.93
C ARG A 174 -7.88 7.04 -20.16
N SER A 175 -8.54 8.20 -20.11
CA SER A 175 -8.46 9.24 -21.15
C SER A 175 -7.31 10.22 -20.93
N ASP A 176 -6.73 10.24 -19.74
CA ASP A 176 -5.67 11.14 -19.30
C ASP A 176 -4.31 10.45 -19.23
N GLY A 177 -3.24 11.25 -19.18
CA GLY A 177 -1.87 10.77 -19.10
C GLY A 177 -1.59 10.07 -17.78
N SER A 178 -1.74 8.74 -17.80
CA SER A 178 -1.98 7.90 -16.63
C SER A 178 -0.85 6.92 -16.40
N GLY A 179 -0.27 6.94 -15.20
CA GLY A 179 0.70 5.93 -14.81
C GLY A 179 0.10 4.53 -14.67
N THR A 180 -1.20 4.42 -14.38
CA THR A 180 -1.88 3.11 -14.39
C THR A 180 -1.93 2.53 -15.80
N SER A 181 -2.18 3.36 -16.82
CA SER A 181 -2.14 2.94 -18.23
C SER A 181 -0.72 2.54 -18.62
N ALA A 182 0.27 3.32 -18.17
CA ALA A 182 1.67 3.05 -18.44
C ALA A 182 2.11 1.69 -17.86
N GLN A 183 1.76 1.39 -16.61
CA GLN A 183 2.04 0.09 -16.00
C GLN A 183 1.35 -1.07 -16.73
N PHE A 184 0.05 -0.92 -17.03
CA PHE A 184 -0.71 -1.98 -17.69
C PHE A 184 -0.20 -2.26 -19.11
N THR A 185 0.06 -1.22 -19.89
CA THR A 185 0.56 -1.34 -21.27
C THR A 185 2.01 -1.80 -21.34
N LEU A 186 2.86 -1.43 -20.37
CA LEU A 186 4.19 -2.02 -20.23
C LEU A 186 4.10 -3.54 -20.00
N TRP A 187 3.23 -3.97 -19.08
CA TRP A 187 3.02 -5.39 -18.82
C TRP A 187 2.50 -6.13 -20.06
N MET A 188 1.50 -5.60 -20.78
CA MET A 188 1.02 -6.19 -22.03
C MET A 188 2.11 -6.23 -23.11
N SER A 189 2.89 -5.16 -23.24
CA SER A 189 4.01 -5.08 -24.18
C SER A 189 5.07 -6.16 -23.92
N LYS A 190 5.37 -6.43 -22.65
CA LYS A 190 6.39 -7.40 -22.24
C LYS A 190 5.91 -8.85 -22.27
N GLN A 191 4.69 -9.11 -21.81
CA GLN A 191 4.16 -10.47 -21.64
C GLN A 191 3.33 -10.95 -22.84
N TYR A 192 2.72 -10.03 -23.59
CA TYR A 192 1.79 -10.31 -24.70
C TYR A 192 2.11 -9.47 -25.94
N GLY A 193 3.41 -9.29 -26.23
CA GLY A 193 3.91 -8.35 -27.22
C GLY A 193 3.30 -8.48 -28.62
N ALA A 194 2.92 -9.69 -29.05
CA ALA A 194 2.24 -9.90 -30.34
C ALA A 194 0.82 -9.31 -30.36
N LEU A 195 0.02 -9.56 -29.31
CA LEU A 195 -1.32 -8.97 -29.18
C LEU A 195 -1.24 -7.45 -29.04
N TRP A 196 -0.24 -6.95 -28.30
CA TRP A 196 -0.04 -5.52 -28.14
C TRP A 196 0.41 -4.85 -29.44
N ALA A 197 1.32 -5.46 -30.19
CA ALA A 197 1.78 -4.94 -31.49
C ALA A 197 0.65 -4.85 -32.53
N ASP A 198 -0.22 -5.86 -32.60
CA ASP A 198 -1.44 -5.83 -33.41
C ASP A 198 -2.36 -4.66 -33.00
N TYR A 199 -2.55 -4.49 -31.69
CA TYR A 199 -3.38 -3.40 -31.17
C TYR A 199 -2.81 -2.01 -31.46
N CYS A 200 -1.51 -1.81 -31.28
CA CYS A 200 -0.83 -0.56 -31.63
C CYS A 200 -1.01 -0.21 -33.12
N SER A 201 -0.93 -1.22 -34.00
CA SER A 201 -1.16 -1.05 -35.44
C SER A 201 -2.61 -0.61 -35.74
N ARG A 202 -3.59 -1.27 -35.11
CA ARG A 202 -5.04 -0.97 -35.27
C ARG A 202 -5.46 0.38 -34.69
N THR A 203 -4.68 0.94 -33.77
CA THR A 203 -4.93 2.24 -33.12
C THR A 203 -4.08 3.38 -33.71
N GLY A 204 -3.36 3.13 -34.80
CA GLY A 204 -2.59 4.17 -35.50
C GLY A 204 -1.31 4.58 -34.78
N ARG A 205 -0.78 3.76 -33.86
CA ARG A 205 0.47 4.03 -33.13
C ARG A 205 1.74 3.51 -33.83
N GLY A 206 1.62 3.14 -35.10
CA GLY A 206 2.69 2.57 -35.91
C GLY A 206 2.66 1.05 -35.96
N SER A 207 3.48 0.46 -36.84
CA SER A 207 3.64 -0.99 -36.96
C SER A 207 4.55 -1.52 -35.85
N GLY A 208 4.04 -2.45 -35.05
CA GLY A 208 4.81 -3.14 -34.01
C GLY A 208 4.46 -2.76 -32.58
N ASN A 209 5.28 -3.26 -31.64
CA ASN A 209 5.07 -3.10 -30.21
C ASN A 209 5.37 -1.64 -29.80
N CYS A 210 4.33 -0.86 -29.49
CA CYS A 210 4.45 0.54 -29.09
C CYS A 210 4.85 0.75 -27.62
N GLY A 211 5.21 -0.31 -26.90
CA GLY A 211 5.73 -0.23 -25.54
C GLY A 211 4.70 0.26 -24.51
N MET A 212 5.23 0.91 -23.47
CA MET A 212 4.45 1.65 -22.48
C MET A 212 3.75 2.85 -23.13
N THR A 213 2.54 3.18 -22.67
CA THR A 213 1.80 4.36 -23.14
C THR A 213 1.18 5.12 -21.97
N SER A 214 1.29 6.46 -21.95
CA SER A 214 0.66 7.29 -20.92
C SER A 214 -0.86 7.38 -21.12
N ASN A 215 -1.28 7.64 -22.37
CA ASN A 215 -2.69 7.62 -22.76
C ASN A 215 -3.01 6.26 -23.37
N TYR A 216 -4.09 5.61 -22.90
CA TYR A 216 -4.49 4.33 -23.45
C TYR A 216 -4.95 4.50 -24.91
N PRO A 217 -4.38 3.78 -25.89
CA PRO A 217 -4.78 3.91 -27.29
C PRO A 217 -6.25 3.51 -27.43
N LEU A 218 -7.06 4.29 -28.15
CA LEU A 218 -8.47 3.98 -28.34
C LEU A 218 -8.69 3.27 -29.68
N LEU A 219 -9.48 2.20 -29.65
CA LEU A 219 -9.87 1.47 -30.84
C LEU A 219 -11.16 2.07 -31.41
N SER A 220 -11.11 2.60 -32.62
CA SER A 220 -12.28 3.15 -33.32
C SER A 220 -13.38 2.10 -33.47
N GLY A 221 -14.64 2.51 -33.25
CA GLY A 221 -15.81 1.63 -33.34
C GLY A 221 -15.94 0.57 -32.24
N SER A 222 -15.10 0.59 -31.21
CA SER A 222 -15.19 -0.34 -30.07
C SER A 222 -16.21 0.12 -29.01
N THR A 223 -16.60 -0.79 -28.12
CA THR A 223 -17.43 -0.50 -26.93
C THR A 223 -16.64 0.19 -25.81
N MET A 224 -15.38 0.53 -26.04
CA MET A 224 -14.48 1.07 -25.02
C MET A 224 -14.89 2.48 -24.61
N ILE A 225 -14.88 2.75 -23.30
CA ILE A 225 -15.21 4.06 -22.74
C ILE A 225 -13.96 4.65 -22.10
N ALA A 226 -13.63 5.89 -22.44
CA ALA A 226 -12.51 6.60 -21.85
C ALA A 226 -13.01 7.57 -20.75
N LYS A 227 -12.40 7.50 -19.55
CA LYS A 227 -12.67 8.45 -18.44
C LYS A 227 -11.35 8.93 -17.83
N SER A 228 -11.36 10.14 -17.30
CA SER A 228 -10.18 10.73 -16.66
C SER A 228 -10.05 10.27 -15.21
N GLY A 229 -8.82 9.95 -14.80
CA GLY A 229 -8.47 9.61 -13.42
C GLY A 229 -9.00 8.25 -12.95
N SER A 230 -8.39 7.71 -11.89
CA SER A 230 -8.81 6.45 -11.28
C SER A 230 -10.26 6.49 -10.76
N LEU A 231 -10.71 7.64 -10.24
CA LEU A 231 -12.09 7.84 -9.80
C LEU A 231 -13.09 7.84 -10.96
N GLY A 232 -12.72 8.40 -12.12
CA GLY A 232 -13.62 8.45 -13.27
C GLY A 232 -13.88 7.06 -13.85
N VAL A 233 -12.83 6.24 -14.00
CA VAL A 233 -12.97 4.89 -14.52
C VAL A 233 -13.64 3.93 -13.52
N SER A 234 -13.25 3.96 -12.24
CA SER A 234 -13.89 3.13 -11.20
C SER A 234 -15.34 3.55 -10.93
N GLY A 235 -15.60 4.87 -10.93
CA GLY A 235 -16.94 5.42 -10.79
C GLY A 235 -17.89 4.96 -11.88
N HIS A 236 -17.42 4.89 -13.13
CA HIS A 236 -18.23 4.36 -14.24
C HIS A 236 -18.55 2.87 -14.06
N VAL A 237 -17.56 2.04 -13.71
CA VAL A 237 -17.78 0.60 -13.49
C VAL A 237 -18.79 0.35 -12.36
N ARG A 238 -18.73 1.13 -11.28
CA ARG A 238 -19.60 0.97 -10.11
C ARG A 238 -21.06 1.37 -10.36
N GLN A 239 -21.36 2.19 -11.36
CA GLN A 239 -22.73 2.61 -11.62
C GLN A 239 -23.61 1.39 -11.97
N PRO A 240 -24.91 1.40 -11.61
CA PRO A 240 -25.84 0.34 -12.03
C PRO A 240 -25.89 0.14 -13.55
N SER A 241 -25.72 1.22 -14.33
CA SER A 241 -25.63 1.19 -15.79
C SER A 241 -24.30 0.62 -16.32
N GLY A 242 -23.30 0.43 -15.45
CA GLY A 242 -21.98 -0.12 -15.77
C GLY A 242 -21.94 -1.65 -15.86
N GLU A 243 -23.09 -2.34 -15.88
CA GLU A 243 -23.12 -3.80 -16.02
C GLU A 243 -22.42 -4.25 -17.32
N GLY A 244 -21.52 -5.21 -17.22
CA GLY A 244 -20.64 -5.66 -18.29
C GLY A 244 -19.32 -4.90 -18.37
N ALA A 245 -19.11 -3.85 -17.57
CA ALA A 245 -17.89 -3.05 -17.60
C ALA A 245 -16.73 -3.67 -16.80
N ILE A 246 -15.52 -3.42 -17.28
CA ILE A 246 -14.25 -3.78 -16.62
C ILE A 246 -13.24 -2.66 -16.82
N THR A 247 -12.48 -2.33 -15.78
CA THR A 247 -11.42 -1.31 -15.82
C THR A 247 -10.14 -1.82 -15.18
N TYR A 248 -9.04 -1.07 -15.34
CA TYR A 248 -7.81 -1.23 -14.59
C TYR A 248 -7.62 -0.03 -13.67
N VAL A 249 -7.42 -0.28 -12.38
CA VAL A 249 -7.21 0.76 -11.35
C VAL A 249 -6.20 0.26 -10.32
N GLU A 250 -5.67 1.17 -9.53
CA GLU A 250 -4.99 0.75 -8.29
C GLU A 250 -6.01 0.05 -7.36
N TYR A 251 -5.60 -1.03 -6.70
CA TYR A 251 -6.46 -1.90 -5.90
C TYR A 251 -7.25 -1.16 -4.82
N SER A 252 -6.70 -0.10 -4.20
CA SER A 252 -7.41 0.72 -3.22
C SER A 252 -8.75 1.26 -3.73
N TYR A 253 -8.88 1.54 -5.03
CA TYR A 253 -10.13 2.07 -5.59
C TYR A 253 -11.25 1.04 -5.54
N ALA A 254 -10.96 -0.24 -5.77
CA ALA A 254 -11.94 -1.32 -5.66
C ALA A 254 -12.21 -1.66 -4.19
N LYS A 255 -11.16 -1.80 -3.38
CA LYS A 255 -11.24 -2.10 -1.94
C LYS A 255 -12.10 -1.06 -1.21
N ASN A 256 -11.82 0.23 -1.40
CA ASN A 256 -12.51 1.32 -0.70
C ASN A 256 -13.96 1.52 -1.17
N THR A 257 -14.33 1.01 -2.35
CA THR A 257 -15.68 1.20 -2.90
C THR A 257 -16.57 -0.03 -2.77
N GLY A 258 -16.07 -1.11 -2.17
CA GLY A 258 -16.83 -2.34 -1.97
C GLY A 258 -16.99 -3.19 -3.22
N PHE A 259 -16.16 -2.99 -4.25
CA PHE A 259 -16.29 -3.69 -5.54
C PHE A 259 -15.28 -4.84 -5.69
N PRO A 260 -15.64 -5.91 -6.41
CA PRO A 260 -14.76 -7.02 -6.69
C PRO A 260 -13.69 -6.66 -7.74
N VAL A 261 -12.60 -7.42 -7.73
CA VAL A 261 -11.56 -7.40 -8.77
C VAL A 261 -11.32 -8.80 -9.30
N ALA A 262 -10.94 -8.92 -10.57
CA ALA A 262 -10.59 -10.23 -11.10
C ALA A 262 -9.30 -10.75 -10.47
N LYS A 263 -9.28 -12.03 -10.08
CA LYS A 263 -8.04 -12.74 -9.76
C LYS A 263 -7.27 -13.00 -11.06
N VAL A 264 -5.96 -12.77 -11.05
CA VAL A 264 -5.13 -12.89 -12.25
C VAL A 264 -4.25 -14.13 -12.17
N LEU A 265 -4.23 -14.94 -13.24
CA LEU A 265 -3.39 -16.12 -13.33
C LEU A 265 -1.90 -15.74 -13.30
N ASN A 266 -1.17 -16.24 -12.31
CA ASN A 266 0.27 -16.07 -12.22
C ASN A 266 1.06 -17.21 -12.90
N LYS A 267 2.39 -17.09 -12.88
CA LYS A 267 3.29 -18.00 -13.60
C LYS A 267 3.27 -19.43 -13.06
N ASP A 268 2.91 -19.62 -11.78
CA ASP A 268 2.77 -20.94 -11.14
C ASP A 268 1.38 -21.57 -11.35
N GLY A 269 0.48 -20.87 -12.04
CA GLY A 269 -0.84 -21.38 -12.39
C GLY A 269 -1.91 -21.16 -11.31
N TYR A 270 -1.73 -20.18 -10.42
CA TYR A 270 -2.74 -19.75 -9.45
C TYR A 270 -3.38 -18.42 -9.86
N TYR A 271 -4.69 -18.28 -9.67
CA TYR A 271 -5.38 -17.00 -9.81
C TYR A 271 -5.29 -16.23 -8.49
N VAL A 272 -4.59 -15.10 -8.49
CA VAL A 272 -4.23 -14.35 -7.26
C VAL A 272 -4.82 -12.94 -7.27
N GLU A 273 -5.19 -12.43 -6.09
CA GLU A 273 -5.62 -11.05 -5.88
C GLU A 273 -4.43 -10.11 -5.61
N PRO A 274 -4.53 -8.81 -5.91
CA PRO A 274 -3.49 -7.82 -5.64
C PRO A 274 -3.45 -7.38 -4.16
N THR A 275 -3.39 -8.33 -3.23
CA THR A 275 -3.26 -8.04 -1.79
C THR A 275 -1.87 -7.50 -1.45
N ALA A 276 -1.74 -6.87 -0.28
CA ALA A 276 -0.46 -6.36 0.19
C ALA A 276 0.64 -7.44 0.19
N ALA A 277 0.31 -8.65 0.65
CA ALA A 277 1.23 -9.78 0.69
C ALA A 277 1.62 -10.28 -0.71
N SER A 278 0.67 -10.48 -1.62
CA SER A 278 0.96 -10.99 -2.97
C SER A 278 1.83 -10.02 -3.78
N VAL A 279 1.59 -8.72 -3.60
CA VAL A 279 2.40 -7.66 -4.19
C VAL A 279 3.79 -7.59 -3.58
N ALA A 280 3.91 -7.71 -2.26
CA ALA A 280 5.21 -7.70 -1.57
C ALA A 280 6.09 -8.88 -2.03
N VAL A 281 5.50 -10.08 -2.11
CA VAL A 281 6.21 -11.28 -2.61
C VAL A 281 6.62 -11.10 -4.07
N ALA A 282 5.75 -10.57 -4.93
CA ALA A 282 6.07 -10.34 -6.33
C ALA A 282 7.26 -9.37 -6.49
N LEU A 283 7.29 -8.29 -5.71
CA LEU A 283 8.32 -7.25 -5.76
C LEU A 283 9.69 -7.66 -5.20
N THR A 284 9.83 -8.87 -4.63
CA THR A 284 11.15 -9.45 -4.34
C THR A 284 12.02 -9.62 -5.59
N LYS A 285 11.39 -9.68 -6.77
CA LYS A 285 12.05 -9.76 -8.07
C LYS A 285 12.09 -8.43 -8.82
N ALA A 286 11.71 -7.32 -8.16
CA ALA A 286 11.87 -5.99 -8.73
C ALA A 286 13.34 -5.54 -8.62
N ALA A 287 13.82 -4.88 -9.67
CA ALA A 287 15.12 -4.22 -9.67
C ALA A 287 14.96 -2.73 -10.01
N ILE A 288 15.95 -1.93 -9.61
CA ILE A 288 16.06 -0.53 -9.98
C ILE A 288 17.12 -0.42 -11.07
N ASN A 289 16.87 0.39 -12.09
CA ASN A 289 17.88 0.68 -13.10
C ASN A 289 18.98 1.58 -12.51
N GLU A 290 20.12 1.00 -12.14
CA GLU A 290 21.25 1.72 -11.56
C GLU A 290 22.23 2.30 -12.60
N ASN A 291 21.97 2.10 -13.90
CA ASN A 291 22.81 2.67 -14.95
C ASN A 291 22.56 4.18 -15.06
N ALA A 292 23.49 4.98 -14.51
CA ALA A 292 23.41 6.44 -14.52
C ALA A 292 23.41 7.07 -15.92
N SER A 293 23.86 6.36 -16.96
CA SER A 293 23.80 6.81 -18.35
C SER A 293 22.47 6.48 -19.04
N SER A 294 21.60 5.70 -18.40
CA SER A 294 20.28 5.36 -18.91
C SER A 294 19.31 6.54 -18.76
N VAL A 295 18.50 6.81 -19.79
CA VAL A 295 17.35 7.73 -19.67
C VAL A 295 16.32 7.25 -18.62
N ASN A 296 16.36 5.96 -18.29
CA ASN A 296 15.53 5.30 -17.30
C ASN A 296 16.27 5.08 -15.97
N TYR A 297 17.35 5.81 -15.69
CA TYR A 297 18.07 5.72 -14.42
C TYR A 297 17.11 5.91 -13.22
N LEU A 298 17.24 5.06 -12.20
CA LEU A 298 16.41 4.98 -10.99
C LEU A 298 14.94 4.56 -11.17
N THR A 299 14.57 4.05 -12.35
CA THR A 299 13.20 3.55 -12.60
C THR A 299 13.12 2.03 -12.43
N GLN A 300 11.91 1.48 -12.29
CA GLN A 300 11.68 0.03 -12.18
C GLN A 300 12.14 -0.77 -13.38
N ILE A 301 12.62 -1.95 -13.07
CA ILE A 301 12.72 -3.12 -13.95
C ILE A 301 11.84 -4.20 -13.32
N LEU A 302 10.77 -4.58 -14.02
CA LEU A 302 9.72 -5.49 -13.51
C LEU A 302 9.66 -6.83 -14.26
N ASP A 303 10.56 -7.09 -15.22
CA ASP A 303 10.53 -8.32 -16.01
C ASP A 303 10.51 -9.58 -15.11
N GLY A 304 11.32 -9.58 -14.04
CA GLY A 304 11.34 -10.66 -13.03
C GLY A 304 10.09 -10.72 -12.15
N VAL A 305 9.36 -9.61 -11.97
CA VAL A 305 8.09 -9.55 -11.23
C VAL A 305 6.98 -10.21 -12.04
N TYR A 306 6.91 -9.91 -13.34
CA TYR A 306 5.88 -10.42 -14.25
C TYR A 306 5.92 -11.94 -14.42
N THR A 307 7.12 -12.52 -14.33
CA THR A 307 7.35 -13.96 -14.51
C THR A 307 7.73 -14.66 -13.20
N ASN A 308 7.48 -14.04 -12.04
CA ASN A 308 7.81 -14.65 -10.76
C ASN A 308 7.01 -15.94 -10.55
N ALA A 309 7.72 -17.05 -10.33
CA ALA A 309 7.14 -18.40 -10.22
C ALA A 309 6.68 -18.76 -8.80
N ASP A 310 6.79 -17.85 -7.82
CA ASP A 310 6.19 -18.06 -6.51
C ASP A 310 4.65 -18.00 -6.61
N ALA A 311 3.99 -19.04 -6.11
CA ALA A 311 2.53 -19.21 -6.16
C ALA A 311 1.75 -18.03 -5.57
N ARG A 312 2.33 -17.26 -4.64
CA ARG A 312 1.69 -16.16 -3.92
C ARG A 312 1.63 -14.86 -4.72
N THR A 313 2.31 -14.79 -5.87
CA THR A 313 2.59 -13.53 -6.56
C THR A 313 1.40 -13.03 -7.36
N TYR A 314 1.23 -11.70 -7.38
CA TYR A 314 0.32 -11.02 -8.30
C TYR A 314 1.10 -10.48 -9.53
N PRO A 315 0.73 -10.82 -10.78
CA PRO A 315 1.57 -10.50 -11.94
C PRO A 315 1.66 -9.01 -12.34
N LEU A 316 0.67 -8.18 -11.96
CA LEU A 316 0.69 -6.72 -12.23
C LEU A 316 1.10 -5.92 -10.98
N SER A 317 2.03 -6.45 -10.20
CA SER A 317 2.65 -5.75 -9.08
C SER A 317 3.70 -4.74 -9.57
N SER A 318 3.71 -3.57 -8.93
CA SER A 318 4.60 -2.46 -9.29
C SER A 318 4.73 -1.48 -8.13
N TYR A 319 5.56 -0.46 -8.29
CA TYR A 319 5.67 0.65 -7.36
C TYR A 319 5.75 1.99 -8.09
N SER A 320 5.33 3.05 -7.39
CA SER A 320 5.37 4.41 -7.90
C SER A 320 6.60 5.17 -7.43
N TYR A 321 6.96 6.24 -8.14
CA TYR A 321 8.05 7.13 -7.78
C TYR A 321 7.54 8.52 -7.43
N MET A 322 8.17 9.12 -6.44
CA MET A 322 8.23 10.56 -6.28
C MET A 322 9.45 11.08 -7.04
N ILE A 323 9.23 12.12 -7.83
CA ILE A 323 10.26 12.87 -8.53
C ILE A 323 10.62 14.05 -7.65
N LEU A 324 11.88 14.09 -7.23
CA LEU A 324 12.40 15.01 -6.23
C LEU A 324 13.46 15.92 -6.83
N PRO A 325 13.60 17.18 -6.36
CA PRO A 325 14.73 18.05 -6.69
C PRO A 325 16.00 17.59 -5.95
N THR A 326 17.14 17.68 -6.62
CA THR A 326 18.46 17.39 -6.01
C THR A 326 19.34 18.63 -5.88
N LYS A 327 18.82 19.81 -6.22
CA LYS A 327 19.50 21.11 -6.12
C LYS A 327 18.55 22.18 -5.59
N VAL A 328 19.12 23.19 -4.93
CA VAL A 328 18.39 24.41 -4.56
C VAL A 328 18.20 25.24 -5.83
N GLU A 329 17.00 25.79 -6.01
CA GLU A 329 16.69 26.61 -7.18
C GLU A 329 15.50 27.55 -6.93
N SER A 330 15.16 28.36 -7.94
CA SER A 330 14.02 29.26 -7.87
C SER A 330 12.74 28.48 -7.58
N GLY A 331 12.18 28.70 -6.39
CA GLY A 331 10.97 28.03 -5.91
C GLY A 331 11.22 26.85 -4.94
N PHE A 332 12.42 26.26 -4.91
CA PHE A 332 12.76 25.16 -4.00
C PHE A 332 13.95 25.50 -3.09
N THR A 333 13.67 25.74 -1.81
CA THR A 333 14.65 26.15 -0.79
C THR A 333 15.04 24.98 0.12
N THR A 334 16.12 25.12 0.89
CA THR A 334 16.48 24.14 1.94
C THR A 334 15.38 23.96 2.99
N ALA A 335 14.58 24.99 3.28
CA ALA A 335 13.43 24.88 4.17
C ALA A 335 12.33 23.98 3.58
N LYS A 336 12.08 24.07 2.27
CA LYS A 336 11.18 23.13 1.56
C LYS A 336 11.78 21.73 1.48
N GLY A 337 13.10 21.61 1.28
CA GLY A 337 13.78 20.33 1.31
C GLY A 337 13.79 19.66 2.66
N ASN A 338 13.81 20.42 3.77
CA ASN A 338 13.57 19.87 5.10
C ASN A 338 12.15 19.28 5.20
N SER A 339 11.12 20.02 4.77
CA SER A 339 9.74 19.51 4.74
C SER A 339 9.59 18.28 3.84
N LEU A 340 10.16 18.30 2.63
CA LEU A 340 10.09 17.18 1.69
C LEU A 340 10.87 15.96 2.20
N GLY A 341 12.02 16.19 2.83
CA GLY A 341 12.82 15.19 3.51
C GLY A 341 12.05 14.50 4.65
N THR A 342 11.41 15.29 5.52
CA THR A 342 10.58 14.76 6.61
C THR A 342 9.36 14.01 6.09
N PHE A 343 8.70 14.53 5.05
CA PHE A 343 7.56 13.83 4.41
C PHE A 343 8.00 12.50 3.79
N GLY A 344 9.13 12.51 3.07
CA GLY A 344 9.77 11.33 2.48
C GLY A 344 10.09 10.25 3.50
N ARG A 345 10.76 10.63 4.59
CA ARG A 345 11.06 9.69 5.69
C ARG A 345 9.76 9.12 6.26
N TYR A 346 8.77 9.96 6.53
CA TYR A 346 7.49 9.53 7.09
C TYR A 346 6.84 8.45 6.23
N PHE A 347 6.68 8.69 4.92
CA PHE A 347 5.99 7.71 4.10
C PHE A 347 6.84 6.47 3.79
N LEU A 348 8.17 6.55 3.72
CA LEU A 348 9.04 5.37 3.54
C LEU A 348 9.08 4.47 4.79
N CYS A 349 8.72 5.02 5.95
CA CYS A 349 8.66 4.33 7.23
C CYS A 349 7.24 4.25 7.75
N ASP A 350 6.88 5.14 8.68
CA ASP A 350 5.65 5.09 9.46
C ASP A 350 4.39 4.98 8.61
N GLY A 351 4.38 5.63 7.44
CA GLY A 351 3.27 5.59 6.48
C GLY A 351 3.05 4.22 5.83
N GLN A 352 4.05 3.34 5.80
CA GLN A 352 3.94 1.98 5.27
C GLN A 352 3.08 1.07 6.16
N GLN A 353 2.95 1.38 7.45
CA GLN A 353 2.11 0.61 8.39
C GLN A 353 0.64 0.58 8.00
N GLN A 354 0.16 1.59 7.27
CA GLN A 354 -1.23 1.70 6.82
C GLN A 354 -1.43 1.22 5.38
N ALA A 355 -0.38 0.75 4.69
CA ALA A 355 -0.46 0.48 3.26
C ALA A 355 -1.50 -0.62 2.95
N ASP A 356 -1.50 -1.74 3.68
CA ASP A 356 -2.48 -2.82 3.46
C ASP A 356 -3.91 -2.33 3.65
N ASP A 357 -4.20 -1.66 4.77
CA ASP A 357 -5.52 -1.09 5.05
C ASP A 357 -6.02 -0.21 3.90
N LEU A 358 -5.14 0.62 3.34
CA LEU A 358 -5.42 1.49 2.22
C LEU A 358 -5.56 0.77 0.88
N GLY A 359 -5.23 -0.52 0.78
CA GLY A 359 -5.23 -1.30 -0.47
C GLY A 359 -3.92 -1.25 -1.24
N TYR A 360 -2.82 -0.88 -0.58
CA TYR A 360 -1.46 -0.89 -1.13
C TYR A 360 -0.62 -1.98 -0.48
N SER A 361 0.60 -2.15 -0.96
CA SER A 361 1.61 -3.00 -0.36
C SER A 361 2.74 -2.16 0.24
N PRO A 362 3.19 -2.47 1.46
CA PRO A 362 4.41 -1.90 1.99
C PRO A 362 5.63 -2.20 1.10
N LEU A 363 6.52 -1.21 0.95
CA LEU A 363 7.76 -1.39 0.19
C LEU A 363 8.70 -2.39 0.88
N PRO A 364 9.35 -3.31 0.14
CA PRO A 364 10.43 -4.14 0.66
C PRO A 364 11.69 -3.31 1.01
N LYS A 365 12.56 -3.88 1.85
CA LYS A 365 13.77 -3.23 2.40
C LYS A 365 14.65 -2.58 1.33
N ASN A 366 14.89 -3.26 0.22
CA ASN A 366 15.70 -2.74 -0.89
C ASN A 366 15.11 -1.47 -1.52
N LEU A 367 13.79 -1.39 -1.70
CA LEU A 367 13.13 -0.21 -2.26
C LEU A 367 13.08 0.95 -1.26
N VAL A 368 12.96 0.66 0.04
CA VAL A 368 13.08 1.70 1.08
C VAL A 368 14.50 2.26 1.14
N GLN A 369 15.52 1.39 1.09
CA GLN A 369 16.91 1.81 1.08
C GLN A 369 17.21 2.70 -0.14
N ALA A 370 16.80 2.27 -1.34
CA ALA A 370 16.95 3.09 -2.54
C ALA A 370 16.20 4.43 -2.43
N GLY A 371 15.04 4.42 -1.75
CA GLY A 371 14.30 5.62 -1.41
C GLY A 371 15.12 6.58 -0.54
N PHE A 372 15.69 6.09 0.55
CA PHE A 372 16.56 6.82 1.45
C PHE A 372 17.81 7.39 0.78
N ASP A 373 18.41 6.64 -0.15
CA ASP A 373 19.57 7.10 -0.89
C ASP A 373 19.26 8.31 -1.77
N GLN A 374 18.05 8.40 -2.32
CA GLN A 374 17.62 9.60 -3.05
C GLN A 374 17.16 10.72 -2.12
N LEU A 375 16.50 10.38 -1.01
CA LEU A 375 16.02 11.36 -0.04
C LEU A 375 17.17 12.17 0.58
N ARG A 376 18.32 11.54 0.82
CA ARG A 376 19.54 12.23 1.30
C ARG A 376 20.10 13.24 0.30
N LYS A 377 19.78 13.13 -0.99
CA LYS A 377 20.21 14.07 -2.03
C LYS A 377 19.33 15.32 -2.10
N VAL A 378 18.18 15.34 -1.41
CA VAL A 378 17.31 16.52 -1.37
C VAL A 378 17.97 17.61 -0.51
N PRO A 379 18.24 18.81 -1.06
CA PRO A 379 18.92 19.86 -0.31
C PRO A 379 18.13 20.31 0.92
N GLY A 380 18.74 20.23 2.10
CA GLY A 380 18.09 20.59 3.37
C GLY A 380 17.29 19.46 4.03
N ALA A 381 17.23 18.26 3.43
CA ALA A 381 16.63 17.10 4.09
C ALA A 381 17.36 16.74 5.41
N PRO A 382 16.64 16.29 6.45
CA PRO A 382 17.24 15.93 7.73
C PRO A 382 17.95 14.57 7.66
N THR A 383 19.14 14.54 7.06
CA THR A 383 19.88 13.31 6.72
C THR A 383 20.18 12.41 7.92
N SER A 384 20.44 12.97 9.10
CA SER A 384 20.67 12.22 10.34
C SER A 384 19.46 11.40 10.78
N SER A 385 18.26 11.79 10.36
CA SER A 385 17.05 11.01 10.62
C SER A 385 16.81 9.92 9.58
N ILE A 386 17.55 9.86 8.47
CA ILE A 386 17.31 8.90 7.38
C ILE A 386 18.12 7.63 7.65
N ASP A 387 17.57 6.77 8.51
CA ASP A 387 18.17 5.49 8.92
C ASP A 387 17.13 4.36 8.85
N ILE A 388 17.44 3.33 8.06
CA ILE A 388 16.58 2.17 7.83
C ILE A 388 16.39 1.34 9.09
N ASN A 389 17.35 1.37 10.02
CA ASN A 389 17.27 0.62 11.29
C ASN A 389 16.25 1.23 12.26
N THR A 390 15.95 2.52 12.10
CA THR A 390 14.92 3.23 12.90
C THR A 390 13.56 3.31 12.18
N CYS A 391 13.46 2.67 11.01
CA CYS A 391 12.31 2.79 10.12
C CYS A 391 11.22 1.78 10.49
N ARG A 392 10.04 2.28 10.85
CA ARG A 392 8.88 1.43 11.14
C ARG A 392 8.17 1.01 9.86
N ASN A 393 8.68 -0.05 9.21
CA ASN A 393 8.05 -0.66 8.04
C ASN A 393 7.74 -2.15 8.32
N PRO A 394 6.50 -2.63 8.12
CA PRO A 394 6.14 -4.02 8.40
C PRO A 394 6.93 -5.08 7.61
N THR A 395 7.61 -4.72 6.51
CA THR A 395 8.42 -5.68 5.72
C THR A 395 9.82 -5.92 6.28
N PHE A 396 10.29 -5.19 7.30
CA PHE A 396 11.62 -5.43 7.90
C PHE A 396 11.80 -4.86 9.31
N SER A 397 10.77 -4.28 9.92
CA SER A 397 10.82 -3.79 11.29
C SER A 397 11.05 -4.95 12.26
N GLY A 398 12.13 -4.86 13.06
CA GLY A 398 12.52 -5.92 14.01
C GLY A 398 13.37 -7.04 13.41
N GLY A 399 13.99 -6.83 12.24
CA GLY A 399 14.97 -7.78 11.65
C GLY A 399 14.35 -8.96 10.91
N VAL A 400 13.03 -9.03 10.76
CA VAL A 400 12.33 -10.12 10.06
C VAL A 400 11.40 -9.54 8.99
N ASN A 401 11.48 -10.07 7.77
CA ASN A 401 10.50 -9.76 6.73
C ASN A 401 9.20 -10.55 6.94
N THR A 402 8.43 -10.08 7.92
CA THR A 402 7.21 -10.76 8.36
C THR A 402 6.16 -10.87 7.25
N LEU A 403 6.09 -9.88 6.35
CA LEU A 403 5.12 -9.87 5.25
C LEU A 403 5.36 -10.98 4.24
N ILE A 404 6.62 -11.27 3.88
CA ILE A 404 6.94 -12.37 2.94
C ILE A 404 6.85 -13.71 3.67
N LYS A 405 7.36 -13.80 4.89
CA LYS A 405 7.35 -15.04 5.68
C LYS A 405 5.93 -15.53 5.98
N ASN A 406 5.03 -14.59 6.28
CA ASN A 406 3.64 -14.87 6.62
C ASN A 406 2.68 -14.66 5.45
N ALA A 407 3.19 -14.42 4.23
CA ALA A 407 2.33 -14.26 3.05
C ALA A 407 1.55 -15.57 2.82
N PRO A 408 0.20 -15.52 2.86
CA PRO A 408 -0.61 -16.72 2.72
C PRO A 408 -0.47 -17.30 1.32
N TYR A 409 -0.35 -18.63 1.22
CA TYR A 409 -0.46 -19.33 -0.05
C TYR A 409 -1.87 -19.19 -0.62
N PRO A 410 -2.03 -19.07 -1.96
CA PRO A 410 -3.36 -19.07 -2.55
C PRO A 410 -4.10 -20.37 -2.24
N LYS A 411 -5.43 -20.29 -2.19
CA LYS A 411 -6.27 -21.47 -1.94
C LYS A 411 -6.08 -22.50 -3.06
N SER A 412 -6.15 -23.78 -2.74
CA SER A 412 -6.08 -24.86 -3.75
C SER A 412 -7.14 -24.72 -4.84
N CYS A 413 -8.33 -24.24 -4.49
CA CYS A 413 -9.40 -23.96 -5.44
C CYS A 413 -9.05 -22.84 -6.42
N ASP A 414 -8.08 -21.96 -6.13
CA ASP A 414 -7.57 -20.92 -7.04
C ASP A 414 -6.48 -21.41 -7.99
N LYS A 415 -6.07 -22.68 -7.89
CA LYS A 415 -5.23 -23.29 -8.92
C LYS A 415 -6.02 -23.46 -10.21
N LYS A 416 -5.38 -23.21 -11.36
CA LYS A 416 -5.98 -23.43 -12.67
C LYS A 416 -6.48 -24.87 -12.80
N GLY A 417 -7.76 -25.02 -13.08
CA GLY A 417 -8.43 -26.31 -13.08
C GLY A 417 -9.95 -26.15 -12.98
N PRO A 418 -10.69 -27.26 -12.83
CA PRO A 418 -12.16 -27.27 -12.83
C PRO A 418 -12.79 -26.68 -11.56
N THR A 419 -12.03 -26.62 -10.46
CA THR A 419 -12.47 -26.13 -9.15
C THR A 419 -12.37 -24.60 -9.10
N GLN A 420 -13.38 -23.94 -8.54
CA GLN A 420 -13.38 -22.48 -8.36
C GLN A 420 -13.84 -22.08 -6.96
N CYS A 421 -13.06 -21.21 -6.31
CA CYS A 421 -13.44 -20.64 -5.01
C CYS A 421 -14.63 -19.69 -5.18
N THR A 422 -15.58 -19.71 -4.25
CA THR A 422 -16.80 -18.88 -4.29
C THR A 422 -16.62 -17.49 -3.67
N THR A 423 -15.60 -17.34 -2.82
CA THR A 423 -15.39 -16.15 -1.98
C THR A 423 -15.15 -14.92 -2.83
N GLY A 424 -15.91 -13.86 -2.52
CA GLY A 424 -15.73 -12.55 -3.12
C GLY A 424 -14.34 -11.95 -2.88
N THR A 425 -13.91 -11.14 -3.81
CA THR A 425 -12.59 -10.49 -3.86
C THR A 425 -12.67 -9.03 -3.42
N ALA A 426 -11.54 -8.44 -3.07
CA ALA A 426 -11.41 -7.00 -2.82
C ALA A 426 -12.48 -6.43 -1.87
N GLY A 427 -13.14 -5.34 -2.28
CA GLY A 427 -14.19 -4.70 -1.49
C GLY A 427 -15.47 -5.55 -1.38
N ALA A 428 -15.61 -6.62 -2.15
CA ALA A 428 -16.72 -7.57 -2.06
C ALA A 428 -16.37 -8.81 -1.22
N ALA A 429 -15.28 -8.76 -0.43
CA ALA A 429 -14.94 -9.81 0.52
C ALA A 429 -16.15 -10.11 1.44
N GLY A 430 -16.44 -11.41 1.61
CA GLY A 430 -17.61 -11.87 2.36
C GLY A 430 -18.91 -11.98 1.55
N THR A 431 -18.91 -11.61 0.26
CA THR A 431 -20.03 -11.87 -0.66
C THR A 431 -19.70 -13.00 -1.62
N ASP A 432 -20.36 -14.15 -1.47
CA ASP A 432 -20.12 -15.32 -2.30
C ASP A 432 -20.88 -15.27 -3.62
N THR A 433 -20.20 -15.69 -4.68
CA THR A 433 -20.80 -16.01 -5.98
C THR A 433 -21.07 -17.52 -6.05
N PRO A 434 -22.34 -17.94 -6.22
CA PRO A 434 -22.66 -19.34 -6.43
C PRO A 434 -21.98 -19.90 -7.68
N VAL A 435 -21.40 -21.09 -7.56
CA VAL A 435 -20.87 -21.88 -8.68
C VAL A 435 -21.87 -22.95 -9.11
N LYS A 436 -21.73 -23.49 -10.33
CA LYS A 436 -22.64 -24.52 -10.88
C LYS A 436 -22.75 -25.75 -9.96
N PRO A 437 -23.94 -26.39 -9.86
CA PRO A 437 -24.08 -27.68 -9.19
C PRO A 437 -23.14 -28.71 -9.81
N GLY A 438 -22.29 -29.35 -9.00
CA GLY A 438 -21.28 -30.32 -9.47
C GLY A 438 -19.88 -29.73 -9.73
N ALA A 439 -19.74 -28.40 -9.81
CA ALA A 439 -18.44 -27.77 -9.61
C ALA A 439 -18.13 -27.85 -8.12
N THR A 440 -17.06 -28.55 -7.73
CA THR A 440 -16.61 -28.56 -6.33
C THR A 440 -16.28 -27.12 -5.91
N GLY A 441 -17.21 -26.46 -5.22
CA GLY A 441 -16.98 -25.19 -4.57
C GLY A 441 -16.05 -25.43 -3.40
N GLY A 442 -14.76 -25.18 -3.60
CA GLY A 442 -13.76 -25.34 -2.55
C GLY A 442 -13.88 -24.21 -1.54
N SER A 443 -14.81 -24.30 -0.59
CA SER A 443 -14.78 -23.44 0.59
C SER A 443 -13.97 -24.15 1.67
N SER A 444 -12.64 -24.06 1.60
CA SER A 444 -11.81 -24.40 2.76
C SER A 444 -11.87 -23.22 3.72
N SER A 445 -12.67 -23.34 4.77
CA SER A 445 -12.66 -22.43 5.91
C SER A 445 -11.32 -22.57 6.64
N GLY A 446 -10.33 -21.77 6.25
CA GLY A 446 -9.16 -21.47 7.08
C GLY A 446 -9.55 -20.41 8.10
N GLY A 447 -10.28 -20.82 9.14
CA GLY A 447 -10.67 -19.95 10.25
C GLY A 447 -10.57 -20.72 11.55
N SER A 448 -9.59 -20.36 12.37
CA SER A 448 -9.49 -20.79 13.77
C SER A 448 -10.69 -20.26 14.55
N GLY A 449 -11.68 -21.11 14.78
CA GLY A 449 -12.83 -20.85 15.64
C GLY A 449 -12.70 -21.64 16.93
N SER A 450 -12.50 -20.93 18.04
CA SER A 450 -12.65 -21.49 19.38
C SER A 450 -14.13 -21.81 19.61
N SER A 451 -14.44 -23.08 19.88
CA SER A 451 -15.79 -23.55 20.20
C SER A 451 -16.11 -23.36 21.68
N SER A 452 -17.17 -22.62 21.99
CA SER A 452 -17.93 -22.77 23.24
C SER A 452 -19.21 -23.54 22.92
N GLY A 453 -19.41 -24.66 23.62
CA GLY A 453 -20.46 -25.63 23.36
C GLY A 453 -21.87 -25.16 23.72
N GLY A 454 -22.83 -25.93 23.20
CA GLY A 454 -24.25 -25.84 23.53
C GLY A 454 -24.97 -27.04 22.94
N SER A 455 -25.07 -28.11 23.73
CA SER A 455 -25.77 -29.35 23.42
C SER A 455 -27.27 -29.14 23.20
N SER A 456 -27.86 -29.83 22.23
CA SER A 456 -29.17 -30.44 22.42
C SER A 456 -29.35 -31.66 21.51
N SER A 457 -29.93 -32.68 22.14
CA SER A 457 -30.13 -34.06 21.74
C SER A 457 -31.42 -34.28 20.95
N GLY A 458 -31.43 -35.28 20.07
CA GLY A 458 -32.65 -35.91 19.57
C GLY A 458 -32.35 -37.05 18.57
N GLY A 459 -32.43 -38.31 19.03
CA GLY A 459 -32.43 -39.53 18.19
C GLY A 459 -33.74 -39.71 17.42
N SER A 460 -33.99 -40.75 16.60
CA SER A 460 -33.35 -42.05 16.40
C SER A 460 -33.85 -42.68 15.08
N SER A 461 -33.04 -43.62 14.52
CA SER A 461 -33.41 -44.86 13.79
C SER A 461 -34.16 -44.76 12.43
N ALA A 462 -33.97 -45.59 11.41
CA ALA A 462 -33.49 -46.98 11.36
C ALA A 462 -33.01 -47.45 9.95
N THR A 463 -32.06 -48.40 9.97
CA THR A 463 -31.91 -49.67 9.18
C THR A 463 -31.69 -49.76 7.66
N GLY A 464 -30.64 -50.54 7.33
CA GLY A 464 -30.55 -51.53 6.23
C GLY A 464 -29.64 -51.11 5.06
N GLY A 465 -28.64 -51.85 4.58
CA GLY A 465 -28.12 -53.18 4.85
C GLY A 465 -26.96 -53.48 3.87
N SER A 466 -25.94 -54.13 4.41
CA SER A 466 -24.86 -54.99 3.88
C SER A 466 -24.63 -55.21 2.37
N GLY A 467 -23.35 -55.25 1.98
CA GLY A 467 -22.86 -55.88 0.74
C GLY A 467 -21.34 -55.81 0.59
N THR A 468 -20.67 -56.92 0.86
CA THR A 468 -19.22 -57.16 1.06
C THR A 468 -18.44 -57.57 -0.21
N GLY A 469 -17.10 -57.41 -0.14
CA GLY A 469 -16.08 -58.16 -0.92
C GLY A 469 -15.08 -57.22 -1.61
N GLY A 470 -13.78 -57.14 -1.33
CA GLY A 470 -12.85 -58.03 -0.64
C GLY A 470 -11.98 -58.79 -1.65
N THR A 471 -10.73 -58.35 -1.90
CA THR A 471 -9.49 -59.15 -1.75
C THR A 471 -8.24 -58.44 -2.32
N ASP A 472 -7.16 -58.68 -1.59
CA ASP A 472 -5.79 -58.18 -1.64
C ASP A 472 -4.94 -58.68 -2.82
N THR A 473 -3.79 -58.04 -3.09
CA THR A 473 -2.45 -58.58 -2.72
C THR A 473 -1.28 -57.79 -3.36
N ASN A 474 -0.34 -57.38 -2.50
CA ASN A 474 1.15 -57.43 -2.57
C ASN A 474 1.90 -56.84 -3.79
N GLY A 475 3.08 -56.23 -3.72
CA GLY A 475 4.13 -56.05 -2.70
C GLY A 475 5.30 -55.34 -3.44
N ASP A 476 5.96 -54.34 -2.85
CA ASP A 476 7.27 -54.44 -2.16
C ASP A 476 8.47 -54.11 -3.07
N GLY A 477 9.43 -53.35 -2.53
CA GLY A 477 10.84 -53.43 -2.97
C GLY A 477 11.59 -52.12 -3.24
N LYS A 478 12.13 -51.52 -2.18
CA LYS A 478 13.40 -50.74 -2.19
C LYS A 478 14.51 -51.68 -1.68
N PRO A 479 15.82 -51.50 -1.97
CA PRO A 479 16.64 -50.54 -1.20
C PRO A 479 17.91 -49.92 -1.89
N ASP A 480 18.31 -48.76 -1.34
CA ASP A 480 19.60 -48.06 -1.10
C ASP A 480 20.97 -48.31 -1.83
N ALA A 481 21.52 -47.18 -2.33
CA ALA A 481 22.77 -46.45 -1.97
C ALA A 481 24.24 -46.77 -2.45
N SER A 482 24.94 -45.64 -2.73
CA SER A 482 26.40 -45.31 -2.71
C SER A 482 27.27 -45.59 -3.97
N ALA A 483 28.29 -44.81 -4.41
CA ALA A 483 28.88 -43.50 -4.10
C ALA A 483 29.97 -43.10 -5.17
N GLY A 484 30.38 -41.81 -5.23
CA GLY A 484 31.68 -41.29 -5.76
C GLY A 484 31.62 -40.50 -7.09
N ALA A 485 32.31 -39.38 -7.38
CA ALA A 485 33.13 -38.35 -6.70
C ALA A 485 33.63 -37.31 -7.77
N ALA A 486 33.83 -36.03 -7.37
CA ALA A 486 34.70 -34.94 -7.93
C ALA A 486 34.42 -34.32 -9.34
N ALA A 487 34.62 -33.02 -9.68
CA ALA A 487 35.15 -31.80 -9.03
C ALA A 487 34.81 -30.50 -9.84
N GLY A 488 34.86 -29.32 -9.18
CA GLY A 488 35.18 -27.96 -9.68
C GLY A 488 34.01 -27.11 -10.22
N GLY A 489 33.73 -25.85 -9.84
CA GLY A 489 34.36 -24.86 -8.97
C GLY A 489 34.19 -23.44 -9.59
N THR A 490 33.33 -22.57 -9.02
CA THR A 490 33.50 -21.10 -9.06
C THR A 490 32.60 -20.42 -8.03
N SER A 491 33.21 -19.53 -7.25
CA SER A 491 32.68 -18.76 -6.15
C SER A 491 31.70 -17.67 -6.59
N GLY A 492 30.45 -17.77 -6.15
CA GLY A 492 29.52 -16.65 -6.03
C GLY A 492 28.96 -16.65 -4.62
N GLY A 493 29.14 -15.57 -3.87
CA GLY A 493 28.59 -15.44 -2.51
C GLY A 493 27.08 -15.67 -2.55
N THR A 494 26.60 -16.65 -1.79
CA THR A 494 25.21 -17.07 -1.81
C THR A 494 24.40 -16.14 -0.90
N VAL A 495 23.41 -15.46 -1.48
CA VAL A 495 22.44 -14.62 -0.77
C VAL A 495 21.31 -15.52 -0.30
N ASP A 496 20.96 -15.42 0.98
CA ASP A 496 19.88 -16.18 1.60
C ASP A 496 18.52 -15.77 0.99
N PRO A 497 17.76 -16.68 0.36
CA PRO A 497 16.49 -16.38 -0.29
C PRO A 497 15.37 -15.95 0.68
N ASP A 498 15.52 -16.17 1.99
CA ASP A 498 14.55 -15.81 3.01
C ASP A 498 14.83 -14.42 3.65
N THR A 499 16.06 -13.90 3.53
CA THR A 499 16.49 -12.64 4.20
C THR A 499 17.10 -11.60 3.26
N GLY A 500 17.70 -12.00 2.13
CA GLY A 500 18.37 -11.09 1.19
C GLY A 500 19.75 -10.59 1.65
N GLU A 501 20.32 -11.18 2.71
CA GLU A 501 21.62 -10.79 3.29
C GLU A 501 22.74 -11.79 2.93
N VAL A 502 24.01 -11.37 3.08
CA VAL A 502 25.21 -12.19 2.87
C VAL A 502 25.64 -12.78 4.22
N VAL A 503 25.68 -14.10 4.36
CA VAL A 503 25.77 -14.77 5.66
C VAL A 503 27.17 -14.69 6.30
N SER A 504 27.24 -14.18 7.53
CA SER A 504 28.23 -14.51 8.56
C SER A 504 27.50 -14.56 9.91
N GLY A 505 27.78 -15.59 10.71
CA GLY A 505 26.83 -16.21 11.64
C GLY A 505 26.69 -15.66 13.08
N ASP A 506 25.76 -16.35 13.76
CA ASP A 506 25.49 -16.53 15.20
C ASP A 506 24.78 -15.38 15.96
N GLY A 507 23.74 -15.54 16.80
CA GLY A 507 22.94 -16.68 17.27
C GLY A 507 21.88 -16.28 18.35
N ALA A 508 20.76 -17.03 18.37
CA ALA A 508 19.87 -17.48 19.49
C ALA A 508 18.91 -16.58 20.35
N GLY A 509 17.64 -17.04 20.45
CA GLY A 509 16.77 -17.06 21.67
C GLY A 509 15.39 -16.32 21.62
N THR A 510 14.28 -16.88 21.09
CA THR A 510 13.14 -17.68 21.69
C THR A 510 12.16 -17.01 22.69
N GLY A 511 10.83 -17.04 22.39
CA GLY A 511 9.71 -17.01 23.36
C GLY A 511 8.32 -16.48 22.88
N ASP A 512 7.34 -17.38 22.70
CA ASP A 512 5.90 -17.21 22.26
C ASP A 512 4.98 -16.42 23.24
N THR A 513 3.77 -15.89 22.94
CA THR A 513 2.48 -16.55 22.53
C THR A 513 1.34 -15.61 22.02
N ASN A 514 0.54 -16.15 21.07
CA ASN A 514 -0.84 -15.90 20.52
C ASN A 514 -1.98 -15.33 21.45
N VAL A 515 -3.16 -14.74 21.07
CA VAL A 515 -3.95 -14.46 19.82
C VAL A 515 -5.23 -13.57 20.12
N ALA A 516 -5.77 -12.88 19.09
CA ALA A 516 -7.19 -12.48 18.78
C ALA A 516 -7.86 -11.10 19.17
N ALA A 517 -8.12 -10.31 18.11
CA ALA A 517 -9.34 -9.57 17.67
C ALA A 517 -10.12 -8.54 18.55
N ASN A 518 -10.01 -7.27 18.14
CA ASN A 518 -10.97 -6.13 18.00
C ASN A 518 -12.22 -6.04 18.92
N PRO A 519 -12.43 -4.91 19.64
CA PRO A 519 -12.93 -3.70 18.98
C PRO A 519 -12.24 -2.39 19.40
N VAL A 520 -12.48 -1.33 18.64
CA VAL A 520 -12.22 0.06 19.08
C VAL A 520 -13.07 0.36 20.30
N ALA A 521 -12.45 0.27 21.47
CA ALA A 521 -12.81 1.03 22.66
C ALA A 521 -11.55 1.78 23.08
N LEU A 522 -11.65 3.11 23.18
CA LEU A 522 -10.68 3.88 23.95
C LEU A 522 -10.73 3.32 25.38
N ALA A 523 -9.78 2.43 25.72
CA ALA A 523 -9.54 2.10 27.11
C ALA A 523 -9.15 3.41 27.79
N SER A 524 -10.03 3.86 28.68
CA SER A 524 -9.75 4.90 29.65
C SER A 524 -8.38 4.63 30.25
N ASP A 525 -7.46 5.57 30.02
CA ASP A 525 -6.19 5.67 30.74
C ASP A 525 -6.56 5.96 32.21
N ASN A 526 -6.89 4.90 32.95
CA ASN A 526 -7.23 4.96 34.39
C ASN A 526 -5.96 5.01 35.26
N GLY A 527 -4.80 5.27 34.67
CA GLY A 527 -3.68 5.80 35.41
C GLY A 527 -3.81 7.32 35.46
N LEU A 528 -3.63 7.93 36.63
CA LEU A 528 -3.17 9.32 36.70
C LEU A 528 -1.75 9.38 36.10
N GLY A 529 -1.63 9.23 34.78
CA GLY A 529 -0.42 9.46 34.03
C GLY A 529 -0.11 10.95 33.97
N MET A 530 1.00 11.30 33.30
CA MET A 530 1.48 12.68 33.18
C MET A 530 0.40 13.66 32.67
N ARG A 531 -0.56 13.18 31.86
CA ARG A 531 -1.71 13.97 31.40
C ARG A 531 -2.73 14.28 32.51
N GLY A 532 -3.06 13.30 33.35
CA GLY A 532 -3.93 13.50 34.51
C GLY A 532 -3.28 14.41 35.57
N ALA A 533 -1.96 14.25 35.78
CA ALA A 533 -1.19 15.14 36.63
C ALA A 533 -1.18 16.58 36.10
N LEU A 534 -1.01 16.77 34.78
CA LEU A 534 -1.04 18.09 34.15
C LEU A 534 -2.45 18.72 34.18
N MET A 535 -3.52 17.93 34.00
CA MET A 535 -4.91 18.39 34.12
C MET A 535 -5.27 18.78 35.56
N ALA A 536 -4.83 17.99 36.54
CA ALA A 536 -5.00 18.32 37.96
C ALA A 536 -4.21 19.58 38.35
N LEU A 537 -2.96 19.71 37.89
CA LEU A 537 -2.13 20.89 38.12
C LEU A 537 -2.76 22.15 37.52
N SER A 538 -3.29 22.05 36.29
CA SER A 538 -3.96 23.17 35.63
C SER A 538 -5.28 23.54 36.31
N ALA A 539 -6.07 22.57 36.79
CA ALA A 539 -7.27 22.86 37.59
C ALA A 539 -6.92 23.56 38.92
N VAL A 540 -5.87 23.11 39.62
CA VAL A 540 -5.39 23.73 40.87
C VAL A 540 -4.89 25.15 40.62
N LEU A 541 -4.13 25.38 39.54
CA LEU A 541 -3.66 26.72 39.17
C LEU A 541 -4.83 27.66 38.83
N LEU A 542 -5.85 27.17 38.13
CA LEU A 542 -7.02 27.96 37.75
C LEU A 542 -7.85 28.35 38.98
N VAL A 543 -8.05 27.43 39.92
CA VAL A 543 -8.67 27.73 41.22
C VAL A 543 -7.82 28.70 42.03
N ALA A 544 -6.49 28.55 42.05
CA ALA A 544 -5.59 29.46 42.76
C ALA A 544 -5.64 30.89 42.18
N VAL A 545 -5.76 31.04 40.87
CA VAL A 545 -5.90 32.36 40.21
C VAL A 545 -7.27 33.00 40.47
N VAL A 546 -8.34 32.22 40.54
CA VAL A 546 -9.69 32.74 40.77
C VAL A 546 -9.92 33.06 42.26
N VAL A 547 -9.45 32.20 43.16
CA VAL A 547 -9.72 32.30 44.61
C VAL A 547 -8.62 33.04 45.36
N GLY A 548 -7.38 33.05 44.84
CA GLY A 548 -6.24 33.73 45.45
C GLY A 548 -6.44 35.24 45.65
N PRO A 549 -6.83 36.02 44.62
CA PRO A 549 -7.06 37.46 44.75
C PRO A 549 -8.14 37.83 45.79
N PRO A 550 -9.34 37.20 45.84
CA PRO A 550 -10.33 37.55 46.86
C PRO A 550 -9.94 37.12 48.29
N LEU A 551 -9.21 36.01 48.46
CA LEU A 551 -8.72 35.59 49.79
C LEU A 551 -7.60 36.49 50.32
N THR A 552 -6.66 36.88 49.46
CA THR A 552 -5.59 37.83 49.82
C THR A 552 -6.15 39.22 50.11
N ALA A 553 -7.14 39.69 49.35
CA ALA A 553 -7.85 40.94 49.64
C ALA A 553 -8.56 40.90 51.01
N ARG A 554 -9.21 39.79 51.38
CA ARG A 554 -9.84 39.62 52.71
C ARG A 554 -8.82 39.56 53.85
N LEU A 555 -7.69 38.89 53.65
CA LEU A 555 -6.61 38.83 54.64
C LEU A 555 -5.95 40.20 54.87
N LEU A 556 -5.86 41.03 53.84
CA LEU A 556 -5.36 42.40 53.95
C LEU A 556 -6.39 43.37 54.55
N ALA A 557 -7.68 43.16 54.29
CA ALA A 557 -8.77 43.95 54.87
C ALA A 557 -9.04 43.63 56.36
N GLY A 558 -8.65 42.45 56.84
CA GLY A 558 -8.84 42.00 58.23
C GLY A 558 -7.85 42.59 59.25
N ARG A 559 -6.95 43.50 58.87
CA ARG A 559 -6.10 44.21 59.84
C ARG A 559 -6.90 45.35 60.46
N PRO A 560 -7.27 45.29 61.76
CA PRO A 560 -7.92 46.41 62.41
C PRO A 560 -7.01 47.64 62.34
N ARG A 561 -7.52 48.71 61.70
CA ARG A 561 -6.94 50.05 61.81
C ARG A 561 -6.85 50.38 63.29
N ARG A 562 -5.65 50.31 63.84
CA ARG A 562 -5.36 50.72 65.22
C ARG A 562 -5.62 52.22 65.28
N ARG A 563 -6.82 52.59 65.74
CA ARG A 563 -7.23 53.94 66.13
C ARG A 563 -6.19 54.41 67.15
N LYS A 564 -5.33 55.36 66.78
CA LYS A 564 -4.66 56.24 67.72
C LYS A 564 -5.40 57.56 67.66
N GLY A 565 -6.09 57.86 68.76
CA GLY A 565 -6.55 59.21 69.05
C GLY A 565 -5.39 60.08 69.55
N GLU A 566 -5.66 61.39 69.49
CA GLU A 566 -5.19 62.48 70.36
C GLU A 566 -3.68 62.56 70.65
N LEU A 567 -3.02 63.52 69.98
CA LEU A 567 -2.66 64.82 70.55
C LEU A 567 -2.51 65.85 69.43
#